data_AF-A0A958USS6-F1
#
_entry.id   AF-A0A958USS6-F1
#
_cell.length_a   1.000
_cell.length_b   1.000
_cell.length_c   1.000
_cell.angle_alpha   90.00
_cell.angle_beta   90.00
_cell.angle_gamma   90.00
#
_symmetry.space_group_name_H-M   'P 1'
#
loop_
_entity.id
_entity.type
_entity.pdbx_description
1 polymer ?
#
loop_
_entity_poly.entity_id
_entity_poly.type
_entity_poly.pdbx_seq_one_letter_code
_entity_poly.pdbx_strand_id
1 'polypeptide(L)' 'ASSELSPAELRLCMLLRLNLSSKEIASILRITPDSVRIARYRLRKKLTINTKDDLQTFILNL' A
#
# COMPACT_ATOMS: atom_id res chain seq x y z
N ALA A 1 -18.55 -9.16 5.83
CA ALA A 1 -17.42 -8.60 6.60
C ALA A 1 -16.96 -7.35 5.88
N SER A 2 -17.31 -6.18 6.39
CA SER A 2 -16.88 -4.89 5.85
C SER A 2 -15.39 -4.75 6.15
N SER A 3 -14.54 -5.20 5.22
CA SER A 3 -13.09 -5.08 5.35
C SER A 3 -12.67 -3.63 5.14
N GLU A 4 -13.08 -2.74 6.05
CA GLU A 4 -12.73 -1.34 6.00
C GLU A 4 -11.21 -1.21 6.19
N LEU A 5 -10.55 -0.71 5.14
CA LEU A 5 -9.17 -0.27 5.24
C LEU A 5 -9.10 0.84 6.27
N SER A 6 -8.13 0.77 7.17
CA SER A 6 -7.88 1.86 8.11
C SER A 6 -7.54 3.14 7.33
N PRO A 7 -7.72 4.33 7.93
CA PRO A 7 -7.34 5.59 7.29
C PRO A 7 -5.88 5.61 6.80
N ALA A 8 -4.98 4.94 7.51
CA ALA A 8 -3.58 4.81 7.11
C ALA A 8 -3.40 3.89 5.88
N GLU A 9 -4.16 2.79 5.81
CA GLU A 9 -4.15 1.88 4.66
C GLU A 9 -4.76 2.56 3.43
N LEU A 10 -5.84 3.33 3.58
CA LEU A 10 -6.42 4.13 2.50
C LEU A 10 -5.44 5.17 1.98
N ARG A 11 -4.72 5.87 2.88
CA ARG A 11 -3.66 6.80 2.49
C ARG A 11 -2.57 6.10 1.69
N LEU A 12 -2.13 4.92 2.14
CA LEU A 12 -1.16 4.12 1.39
C LEU A 12 -1.69 3.74 -0.01
N CYS A 13 -2.94 3.28 -0.13
CA CYS A 13 -3.58 2.97 -1.41
C CYS A 13 -3.60 4.19 -2.34
N MET A 14 -3.97 5.37 -1.84
CA MET A 14 -3.98 6.60 -2.64
C MET A 14 -2.58 6.93 -3.16
N LEU A 15 -1.56 6.86 -2.30
CA LEU A 15 -0.17 7.13 -2.69
C LEU A 15 0.35 6.09 -3.71
N LEU A 16 -0.05 4.83 -3.58
CA LEU A 16 0.26 3.78 -4.56
C LEU A 16 -0.45 4.04 -5.90
N ARG A 17 -1.69 4.52 -5.88
CA ARG A 17 -2.48 4.88 -7.07
C ARG A 17 -1.91 6.09 -7.81
N LEU A 18 -1.23 6.98 -7.09
CA LEU A 18 -0.43 8.07 -7.66
C LEU A 18 0.91 7.59 -8.26
N ASN A 19 1.14 6.28 -8.31
CA ASN A 19 2.34 5.65 -8.85
C ASN A 19 3.64 6.08 -8.15
N LEU A 20 3.56 6.45 -6.87
CA LEU A 20 4.72 6.87 -6.08
C LEU A 20 5.56 5.67 -5.65
N SER A 21 6.88 5.85 -5.66
CA SER A 21 7.82 4.86 -5.17
C SER A 21 7.78 4.73 -3.64
N SER A 22 8.23 3.59 -3.11
CA SER A 22 8.31 3.39 -1.65
C SER A 22 9.16 4.45 -0.94
N LYS A 23 10.14 5.07 -1.63
CA LYS A 23 10.97 6.16 -1.07
C LYS A 23 10.18 7.46 -0.96
N GLU A 24 9.42 7.81 -1.99
CA GLU A 24 8.55 9.00 -1.99
C GLU A 24 7.43 8.85 -0.97
N ILE A 25 6.80 7.67 -0.91
CA ILE A 25 5.79 7.35 0.10
C ILE A 25 6.36 7.49 1.52
N ALA A 26 7.57 6.98 1.76
CA ALA A 26 8.25 7.09 3.05
C ALA A 26 8.49 8.57 3.43
N SER A 27 8.92 9.39 2.46
CA SER A 27 9.13 10.82 2.64
C SER A 27 7.83 11.56 2.98
N ILE A 28 6.76 11.32 2.22
CA ILE A 28 5.45 11.95 2.41
C ILE A 28 4.83 11.58 3.76
N LEU A 29 4.90 10.29 4.12
CA LEU A 29 4.36 9.79 5.38
C LEU A 29 5.29 10.04 6.57
N ARG A 30 6.48 10.62 6.35
CA ARG A 30 7.53 10.86 7.36
C ARG A 30 7.85 9.60 8.17
N ILE A 31 7.97 8.47 7.48
CA ILE A 31 8.33 7.16 8.05
C ILE A 31 9.54 6.57 7.33
N THR A 32 10.06 5.47 7.84
CA THR A 32 11.15 4.75 7.18
C THR A 32 10.64 3.93 5.98
N PRO A 33 11.48 3.69 4.95
CA PRO A 33 11.13 2.79 3.85
C PRO A 33 10.74 1.37 4.30
N ASP A 34 11.33 0.87 5.38
CA ASP A 34 10.94 -0.42 5.98
C ASP A 34 9.52 -0.41 6.53
N SER A 35 9.09 0.70 7.13
CA SER A 35 7.71 0.86 7.60
C SER A 35 6.73 0.80 6.43
N VAL A 36 7.08 1.40 5.28
CA VAL A 36 6.29 1.29 4.04
C VAL A 36 6.22 -0.16 3.56
N ARG A 37 7.34 -0.90 3.62
CA ARG A 37 7.38 -2.32 3.22
C ARG A 37 6.45 -3.18 4.09
N ILE A 38 6.45 -2.96 5.40
CA ILE A 38 5.54 -3.66 6.34
C ILE A 38 4.09 -3.28 6.05
N ALA A 39 3.79 -2.01 5.82
CA ALA A 39 2.44 -1.56 5.50
C ALA A 39 1.92 -2.16 4.18
N ARG A 40 2.75 -2.23 3.14
CA ARG A 40 2.44 -2.90 1.87
C ARG A 40 2.17 -4.40 2.07
N TYR A 41 2.95 -5.06 2.92
CA TYR A 41 2.73 -6.48 3.25
C TYR A 41 1.39 -6.71 3.95
N ARG A 42 1.05 -5.89 4.94
CA ARG A 42 -0.24 -5.95 5.65
C ARG A 42 -1.41 -5.69 4.70
N LEU A 43 -1.27 -4.66 3.86
CA LEU A 43 -2.27 -4.30 2.86
C LEU A 43 -2.50 -5.43 1.84
N ARG A 44 -1.43 -6.06 1.33
CA ARG A 44 -1.54 -7.26 0.48
C ARG A 44 -2.33 -8.37 1.13
N LYS A 45 -2.00 -8.70 2.39
CA LYS A 45 -2.68 -9.76 3.15
C LYS A 45 -4.17 -9.46 3.33
N LYS A 46 -4.52 -8.19 3.56
CA LYS A 46 -5.89 -7.73 3.76
C LYS A 46 -6.71 -7.70 2.47
N LEU A 47 -6.09 -7.34 1.36
CA LEU A 47 -6.69 -7.37 0.02
C LEU A 47 -6.63 -8.75 -0.64
N THR A 48 -6.11 -9.77 0.06
CA THR A 48 -5.97 -11.15 -0.43
C THR A 48 -5.27 -11.25 -1.79
N ILE A 49 -4.30 -10.35 -2.05
CA ILE A 49 -3.54 -10.32 -3.30
C ILE A 49 -2.52 -11.44 -3.27
N ASN A 50 -2.45 -12.21 -4.36
CA ASN A 50 -1.52 -13.32 -4.46
C ASN A 50 -0.07 -12.83 -4.45
N THR A 51 0.86 -13.59 -3.88
CA THR A 51 2.27 -13.17 -3.71
C THR A 51 2.97 -12.92 -5.05
N LYS A 52 2.44 -13.48 -6.13
CA LYS A 52 2.93 -13.30 -7.50
C LYS A 52 2.51 -11.95 -8.11
N ASP A 53 1.48 -11.32 -7.56
CA ASP A 53 0.93 -10.08 -8.11
C ASP A 53 1.56 -8.86 -7.42
N ASP A 54 1.94 -7.88 -8.24
CA ASP A 54 2.44 -6.63 -7.70
C ASP A 54 1.30 -5.80 -7.11
N LEU A 55 1.47 -5.37 -5.85
CA LEU A 55 0.45 -4.58 -5.13
C LEU A 55 0.18 -3.25 -5.84
N GLN A 56 1.22 -2.63 -6.39
CA GLN A 56 1.07 -1.33 -7.04
C GLN A 56 0.35 -1.51 -8.37
N THR A 57 0.69 -2.53 -9.15
CA THR A 57 -0.07 -2.89 -10.35
C THR A 57 -1.54 -3.21 -10.03
N PHE A 58 -1.81 -3.97 -8.96
CA PHE A 58 -3.18 -4.26 -8.54
C PHE A 58 -3.97 -2.98 -8.22
N ILE A 59 -3.40 -2.06 -7.44
CA ILE A 59 -4.05 -0.81 -7.05
C ILE A 59 -4.23 0.15 -8.24
N LEU A 60 -3.32 0.12 -9.22
CA LEU A 60 -3.42 0.91 -10.45
C LEU A 60 -4.53 0.40 -11.39
N ASN A 61 -4.82 -0.91 -11.37
CA ASN A 61 -5.87 -1.52 -12.18
C ASN A 61 -7.23 -1.58 -11.48
N LEU A 62 -7.35 -1.01 -10.28
CA LEU A 62 -8.59 -0.92 -9.51
C LEU A 62 -9.44 0.29 -9.95
#